data_AF-A0A830C119-F1
#
_entry.id   AF-A0A830C119-F1
#
_cell.length_a   1.000
_cell.length_b   1.000
_cell.length_c   1.000
_cell.angle_alpha   90.00
_cell.angle_beta   90.00
_cell.angle_gamma   90.00
#
_symmetry.space_group_name_H-M   'P 1'
#
loop_
_entity.id
_entity.type
_entity.pdbx_description
1 polymer ?
#
loop_
_entity_poly.entity_id
_entity_poly.type
_entity_poly.pdbx_seq_one_letter_code
_entity_poly.pdbx_strand_id
1 'polypeptide(L)'
;MQVIDAKIRQWSVGKKGNIRSLLSTLQYVLWTGSGWKPVPLVDLIEANAVKRAYQKALLRLHPDKLQQKGADFHHKYIAEKVFDILQVIFGFFFLIFNSGY
;
A
#
# COMPACT_ATOMS: atom_id res chain seq x y z
N MET A 1 4.66 -19.11 5.02
CA MET A 1 3.86 -18.46 3.95
C MET A 1 2.42 -18.15 4.38
N GLN A 2 1.60 -19.13 4.79
CA GLN A 2 0.16 -18.91 5.08
C GLN A 2 -0.21 -17.77 6.06
N VAL A 3 0.60 -17.52 7.09
CA VAL A 3 0.34 -16.44 8.07
C VAL A 3 0.46 -15.05 7.45
N ILE A 4 1.41 -14.88 6.52
CA ILE A 4 1.62 -13.61 5.81
C ILE A 4 0.43 -13.34 4.87
N ASP A 5 0.03 -14.35 4.10
CA ASP A 5 -1.14 -14.27 3.23
C ASP A 5 -2.42 -13.94 4.00
N ALA A 6 -2.65 -14.62 5.13
CA ALA A 6 -3.80 -14.35 6.00
C ALA A 6 -3.79 -12.91 6.52
N LYS A 7 -2.62 -12.40 6.94
CA LYS A 7 -2.45 -11.02 7.41
C LYS A 7 -2.75 -9.99 6.32
N ILE A 8 -2.21 -10.20 5.10
CA ILE A 8 -2.43 -9.30 3.95
C ILE A 8 -3.90 -9.35 3.51
N ARG A 9 -4.51 -10.54 3.50
CA ARG A 9 -5.95 -10.69 3.23
C ARG A 9 -6.79 -9.98 4.28
N GLN A 10 -6.54 -10.21 5.57
CA GLN A 10 -7.31 -9.57 6.64
C GLN A 10 -7.19 -8.03 6.58
N TRP A 11 -5.98 -7.53 6.28
CA TRP A 11 -5.74 -6.11 6.11
C TRP A 11 -6.51 -5.51 4.92
N SER A 12 -6.59 -6.22 3.79
CA SER A 12 -7.23 -5.73 2.56
C SER A 12 -8.75 -5.97 2.50
N VAL A 13 -9.26 -7.07 3.08
CA VAL A 13 -10.68 -7.45 3.03
C VAL A 13 -11.59 -6.41 3.69
N GLY A 14 -11.23 -5.90 4.86
CA GLY A 14 -12.01 -4.86 5.55
C GLY A 14 -11.91 -3.47 4.93
N LYS A 15 -11.09 -3.30 3.88
CA LYS A 15 -10.77 -2.00 3.25
C LYS A 15 -11.01 -2.01 1.74
N LYS A 16 -11.72 -3.03 1.24
CA LYS A 16 -11.99 -3.21 -0.19
C LYS A 16 -12.58 -1.93 -0.79
N GLY A 17 -11.84 -1.32 -1.71
CA GLY A 17 -12.26 -0.12 -2.43
C GLY A 17 -11.85 1.21 -1.81
N ASN A 18 -11.24 1.25 -0.62
CA ASN A 18 -10.81 2.51 0.00
C ASN A 18 -9.28 2.60 0.10
N ILE A 19 -8.68 3.27 -0.89
CA ILE A 19 -7.24 3.53 -0.92
C ILE A 19 -6.75 4.33 0.29
N ARG A 20 -7.56 5.23 0.86
CA ARG A 20 -7.17 6.06 2.02
C ARG A 20 -6.94 5.18 3.24
N SER A 21 -7.86 4.26 3.50
CA SER A 21 -7.76 3.30 4.61
C SER A 21 -6.55 2.39 4.47
N LEU A 22 -6.24 1.94 3.24
CA LEU A 22 -5.06 1.11 2.98
C LEU A 22 -3.77 1.87 3.26
N LEU A 23 -3.61 3.08 2.71
CA LEU A 23 -2.44 3.92 2.92
C LEU A 23 -2.26 4.28 4.40
N SER A 24 -3.35 4.60 5.11
CA SER A 24 -3.30 4.96 6.53
C SER A 24 -2.93 3.81 7.47
N THR A 25 -3.11 2.57 7.01
CA THR A 25 -2.90 1.35 7.81
C THR A 25 -1.80 0.45 7.24
N LEU A 26 -1.00 0.95 6.31
CA LEU A 26 0.05 0.17 5.64
C LEU A 26 1.13 -0.32 6.62
N GLN A 27 1.39 0.43 7.70
CA GLN A 27 2.31 0.07 8.77
C GLN A 27 1.99 -1.27 9.45
N TYR A 28 0.74 -1.72 9.43
CA TYR A 28 0.37 -2.98 10.08
C TYR A 28 0.77 -4.21 9.26
N VAL A 29 0.89 -4.08 7.93
CA VAL A 29 1.31 -5.19 7.05
C VAL A 29 2.78 -5.16 6.72
N LEU A 30 3.39 -3.98 6.69
CA LEU A 30 4.82 -3.83 6.47
C LEU A 30 5.64 -4.30 7.68
N TRP A 31 6.90 -4.60 7.41
CA TRP A 31 7.87 -4.99 8.44
C TRP A 31 8.51 -3.76 9.10
N THR A 32 9.02 -3.96 10.31
CA THR A 32 9.81 -2.97 11.05
C THR A 32 11.04 -2.59 10.23
N GLY A 33 11.28 -1.29 10.05
CA GLY A 33 12.40 -0.79 9.25
C GLY A 33 12.12 -0.68 7.73
N SER A 34 10.89 -0.96 7.26
CA SER A 34 10.47 -0.67 5.87
C SER A 34 10.64 0.81 5.48
N GLY A 35 10.71 1.72 6.47
CA GLY A 35 10.81 3.15 6.26
C GLY A 35 9.47 3.80 5.88
N TRP A 36 8.37 3.07 6.04
CA TRP A 36 7.04 3.63 5.92
C TRP A 36 6.71 4.50 7.15
N LYS A 37 6.17 5.68 6.90
CA LYS A 37 5.63 6.56 7.93
C LYS A 37 4.10 6.48 7.88
N PRO A 38 3.42 6.14 8.99
CA PRO A 38 1.96 6.15 9.04
C PRO A 38 1.43 7.51 8.60
N VAL A 39 0.42 7.50 7.74
CA VAL A 39 -0.25 8.71 7.26
C VAL A 39 -1.65 8.72 7.87
N PRO A 40 -2.05 9.74 8.64
CA PRO A 40 -3.38 9.76 9.22
C PRO A 40 -4.43 10.01 8.12
N LEU A 41 -5.65 9.53 8.33
CA LEU A 41 -6.74 9.69 7.34
C LEU A 41 -7.06 11.16 7.03
N VAL A 42 -6.86 12.06 8.00
CA VAL A 42 -7.05 13.50 7.83
C VAL A 42 -6.12 14.09 6.76
N ASP A 43 -4.94 13.50 6.59
CA ASP A 43 -3.97 13.91 5.56
C ASP A 43 -4.25 13.23 4.21
N LEU A 44 -5.30 12.40 4.12
CA LEU A 44 -5.67 11.64 2.92
C LEU A 44 -7.06 12.06 2.40
N ILE A 45 -7.57 13.23 2.80
CA ILE A 45 -8.87 13.74 2.36
C ILE A 45 -8.81 14.08 0.86
N GLU A 46 -7.82 14.87 0.46
CA GLU A 46 -7.65 15.33 -0.93
C GLU A 46 -7.06 14.26 -1.85
N ALA A 47 -7.55 14.22 -3.10
CA ALA A 47 -7.05 13.28 -4.11
C ALA A 47 -5.54 13.45 -4.39
N ASN A 48 -5.04 14.68 -4.36
CA ASN A 48 -3.61 14.95 -4.50
C ASN A 48 -2.79 14.37 -3.34
N ALA A 49 -3.30 14.45 -2.11
CA ALA A 49 -2.64 13.89 -0.96
C ALA A 49 -2.62 12.35 -1.00
N VAL A 50 -3.73 11.74 -1.42
CA VAL A 50 -3.82 10.29 -1.71
C VAL A 50 -2.79 9.87 -2.76
N LYS A 51 -2.71 10.58 -3.89
CA LYS A 51 -1.75 10.29 -4.97
C LYS A 51 -0.30 10.38 -4.47
N ARG A 52 0.03 11.40 -3.68
CA ARG A 52 1.38 11.56 -3.09
C ARG A 52 1.72 10.44 -2.11
N ALA A 53 0.78 10.06 -1.24
CA ALA A 53 0.98 8.95 -0.30
C ALA A 53 1.11 7.60 -1.02
N TYR A 54 0.31 7.37 -2.06
CA TYR A 54 0.41 6.20 -2.94
C TYR A 54 1.77 6.12 -3.63
N GLN A 55 2.25 7.21 -4.24
CA GLN A 55 3.57 7.26 -4.86
C GLN A 55 4.69 6.94 -3.86
N LYS A 56 4.61 7.48 -2.63
CA LYS A 56 5.55 7.13 -1.55
C LYS A 56 5.50 5.64 -1.22
N ALA A 57 4.32 5.03 -1.19
CA ALA A 57 4.19 3.59 -0.92
C ALA A 57 4.84 2.76 -2.02
N LEU A 58 4.59 3.07 -3.29
CA LEU A 58 5.20 2.37 -4.43
C LEU A 58 6.73 2.43 -4.39
N LEU A 59 7.31 3.61 -4.12
CA LEU A 59 8.76 3.75 -4.02
C LEU A 59 9.38 2.88 -2.92
N ARG A 60 8.64 2.60 -1.84
CA ARG A 60 9.11 1.74 -0.75
C ARG A 60 8.94 0.27 -1.05
N LEU A 61 7.90 -0.09 -1.78
CA LEU A 61 7.57 -1.47 -2.13
C LEU A 61 8.20 -1.93 -3.44
N HIS A 62 8.83 -1.01 -4.19
CA HIS A 62 9.43 -1.34 -5.48
C HIS A 62 10.57 -2.37 -5.32
N PRO A 63 10.60 -3.43 -6.13
CA PRO A 63 11.56 -4.52 -6.01
C PRO A 63 13.02 -4.03 -6.09
N ASP A 64 13.32 -3.05 -6.94
CA ASP A 64 14.67 -2.42 -7.02
C ASP A 64 15.14 -1.86 -5.67
N LYS A 65 14.25 -1.13 -4.96
CA LYS A 65 14.59 -0.52 -3.67
C LYS A 65 14.73 -1.56 -2.56
N LEU A 66 13.98 -2.65 -2.64
CA LEU A 66 14.11 -3.77 -1.72
C LEU A 66 15.39 -4.56 -1.97
N GLN A 67 15.78 -4.72 -3.23
CA GLN A 67 17.05 -5.36 -3.61
C GLN A 67 18.25 -4.54 -3.13
N GLN A 68 18.24 -3.22 -3.32
CA GLN A 68 19.29 -2.31 -2.82
C GLN A 68 19.45 -2.37 -1.30
N LYS A 69 18.37 -2.65 -0.56
CA LYS A 69 18.37 -2.76 0.91
C LYS A 69 18.68 -4.16 1.43
N GLY A 70 18.96 -5.13 0.57
CA GLY A 70 19.19 -6.52 0.98
C GLY A 70 17.95 -7.14 1.62
N ALA A 71 16.74 -6.78 1.17
CA ALA A 71 15.51 -7.28 1.77
C ALA A 71 15.38 -8.81 1.62
N ASP A 72 15.01 -9.46 2.72
CA ASP A 72 14.73 -10.90 2.78
C ASP A 72 13.62 -11.32 1.80
N PHE A 73 13.62 -12.61 1.42
CA PHE A 73 12.59 -13.20 0.56
C PHE A 73 11.17 -12.93 1.09
N HIS A 74 10.97 -13.00 2.41
CA HIS A 74 9.66 -12.73 3.03
C HIS A 74 9.22 -11.28 2.83
N HIS A 75 10.15 -10.31 2.93
CA HIS A 75 9.87 -8.89 2.72
C HIS A 75 9.53 -8.58 1.26
N LYS A 76 10.27 -9.19 0.32
CA LYS A 76 9.97 -9.08 -1.11
C LYS A 76 8.58 -9.60 -1.44
N TYR A 77 8.22 -10.76 -0.89
CA TYR A 77 6.90 -11.35 -1.06
C TYR A 77 5.77 -10.46 -0.52
N ILE A 78 5.93 -9.93 0.71
CA ILE A 78 4.95 -9.00 1.30
C ILE A 78 4.80 -7.77 0.42
N ALA A 79 5.93 -7.19 -0.02
CA ALA A 79 5.91 -5.99 -0.83
C ALA A 79 5.19 -6.19 -2.16
N GLU A 80 5.46 -7.29 -2.86
CA GLU A 80 4.79 -7.65 -4.12
C GLU A 80 3.27 -7.74 -3.92
N LYS A 81 2.82 -8.51 -2.92
CA LYS A 81 1.38 -8.66 -2.65
C LYS A 81 0.70 -7.36 -2.26
N VAL A 82 1.35 -6.53 -1.44
CA VAL A 82 0.82 -5.23 -1.05
C VAL A 82 0.81 -4.27 -2.24
N PHE A 83 1.85 -4.30 -3.08
CA PHE A 83 1.96 -3.49 -4.29
C PHE A 83 0.82 -3.77 -5.26
N ASP A 84 0.54 -5.04 -5.56
CA ASP A 84 -0.57 -5.44 -6.43
C ASP A 84 -1.92 -4.91 -5.94
N ILE A 85 -2.20 -5.08 -4.64
CA ILE A 85 -3.45 -4.61 -4.02
C ILE A 85 -3.58 -3.08 -4.13
N LEU A 86 -2.50 -2.36 -3.85
CA LEU A 86 -2.48 -0.90 -3.94
C LEU A 86 -2.69 -0.43 -5.38
N GLN A 87 -2.07 -1.08 -6.38
CA GLN A 87 -2.24 -0.74 -7.79
C GLN A 87 -3.69 -0.88 -8.25
N VAL A 88 -4.32 -2.01 -7.92
CA VAL A 88 -5.72 -2.29 -8.28
C VAL A 88 -6.65 -1.23 -7.69
N ILE A 89 -6.53 -0.97 -6.39
CA ILE A 89 -7.46 -0.07 -5.69
C ILE A 89 -7.20 1.40 -6.03
N PHE A 90 -5.94 1.79 -6.26
CA PHE A 90 -5.63 3.11 -6.79
C PHE A 90 -6.15 3.29 -8.23
N GLY A 91 -6.13 2.24 -9.05
CA GLY A 91 -6.74 2.25 -10.38
C GLY A 91 -8.24 2.55 -10.33
N PHE A 92 -8.97 1.87 -9.45
CA PHE A 92 -10.40 2.18 -9.20
C PHE A 92 -10.60 3.61 -8.69
N PHE A 93 -9.80 4.06 -7.72
CA PHE A 93 -9.85 5.43 -7.21
C PHE A 93 -9.61 6.46 -8.33
N PHE A 94 -8.60 6.23 -9.17
CA PHE A 94 -8.25 7.12 -10.28
C PHE A 94 -9.37 7.19 -11.31
N LEU A 95 -9.97 6.05 -11.68
CA LEU A 95 -11.13 5.99 -12.56
C LEU A 95 -12.31 6.78 -11.99
N ILE A 96 -12.69 6.55 -10.73
CA ILE A 96 -13.81 7.27 -10.10
C ILE A 96 -13.57 8.79 -10.07
N PHE A 97 -12.35 9.23 -9.75
CA PHE A 97 -12.03 10.66 -9.67
C PHE A 97 -11.85 11.35 -11.04
N ASN A 98 -11.48 10.62 -12.10
CA ASN A 98 -11.26 11.20 -13.44
C ASN A 98 -12.41 10.93 -14.43
N SER A 99 -13.29 9.96 -14.16
CA SER A 99 -14.40 9.64 -15.06
C SER A 99 -15.61 10.57 -14.94
N GLY A 100 -15.66 11.48 -13.96
CA GLY A 100 -16.67 12.55 -13.93
C GLY A 100 -18.13 12.10 -14.04
N TYR A 101 -18.48 10.95 -13.44
CA TYR A 101 -19.87 10.58 -13.17
C TYR A 101 -20.28 11.03 -11.76
#